data_AF-A0AAW9LE94-F1
#
_entry.id   AF-A0AAW9LE94-F1
#
_cell.length_a   1.000
_cell.length_b   1.000
_cell.length_c   1.000
_cell.angle_alpha   90.00
_cell.angle_beta   90.00
_cell.angle_gamma   90.00
#
_symmetry.space_group_name_H-M   'P 1'
#
loop_
_entity.id
_entity.type
_entity.pdbx_description
1 polymer ?
#
loop_
_entity_poly.entity_id
_entity_poly.type
_entity_poly.pdbx_seq_one_letter_code
_entity_poly.pdbx_strand_id
1 'polypeptide(L)'
;MATQGDSAVERFVRKSLLPVCIIAGVFVVSGFFFPSFVGSVVTGQGWLVVSLLFFGSGLSYLALLPVEYDVEETDARRDAPYLLRVRHLPWVETVRDFATRQDPILFGVGVGGIASFLALRVLVPNGTVAAVGAVRDVLLNDLGWVFLGAMVLAVVYCLFLLVGPWGAIRLGGPDAEPTYTYPTYFAMFFTAGIAAGIVFWGPAEALFHYQTPPPFFDVEPQSDAAVVAALTYALFHWGLSAWSAYIVIGVPIAYFVYQRGAPLRVSSILTPFLGVENLGSYWGSSWTCSRSSRLSVASRRRSRSSASSSSRGSSTSGALPTVRSGRYCSSPV
;
A
#
# COMPACT_ATOMS: atom_id res chain seq x y z
N MET A 1 -26.71 -12.28 -19.45
CA MET A 1 -27.80 -12.09 -18.47
C MET A 1 -27.79 -10.62 -18.08
N ALA A 2 -28.87 -9.88 -18.34
CA ALA A 2 -28.90 -8.42 -18.19
C ALA A 2 -28.95 -8.02 -16.72
N THR A 3 -27.97 -7.25 -16.27
CA THR A 3 -27.94 -6.59 -14.96
C THR A 3 -29.08 -5.56 -14.91
N GLN A 4 -30.03 -5.78 -14.01
CA GLN A 4 -31.09 -4.83 -13.68
C GLN A 4 -30.43 -3.56 -13.08
N GLY A 5 -30.24 -2.52 -13.90
CA GLY A 5 -29.77 -1.21 -13.42
C GLY A 5 -28.98 -0.36 -14.42
N ASP A 6 -28.36 -0.95 -15.45
CA ASP A 6 -27.49 -0.17 -16.36
C ASP A 6 -28.30 0.69 -17.33
N SER A 7 -28.24 2.02 -17.13
CA SER A 7 -28.75 2.98 -18.11
C SER A 7 -28.07 2.76 -19.48
N ALA A 8 -28.77 3.02 -20.59
CA ALA A 8 -28.18 2.89 -21.92
C ALA A 8 -26.91 3.75 -22.08
N VAL A 9 -26.86 4.88 -21.37
CA VAL A 9 -25.72 5.79 -21.28
C VAL A 9 -24.52 5.13 -20.62
N GLU A 10 -24.70 4.43 -19.51
CA GLU A 10 -23.62 3.76 -18.78
C GLU A 10 -22.97 2.63 -19.59
N ARG A 11 -23.79 1.85 -20.30
CA ARG A 11 -23.28 0.83 -21.24
C ARG A 11 -22.51 1.44 -22.41
N PHE A 12 -22.98 2.58 -22.93
CA PHE A 12 -22.28 3.29 -23.99
C PHE A 12 -20.94 3.85 -23.51
N VAL A 13 -20.93 4.58 -22.39
CA VAL A 13 -19.72 5.16 -21.78
C VAL A 13 -18.69 4.08 -21.51
N ARG A 14 -19.07 2.96 -20.88
CA ARG A 14 -18.15 1.85 -20.60
C ARG A 14 -17.57 1.22 -21.87
N LYS A 15 -18.37 1.04 -22.92
CA LYS A 15 -17.89 0.54 -24.22
C LYS A 15 -16.93 1.52 -24.91
N SER A 16 -17.10 2.82 -24.71
CA SER A 16 -16.23 3.85 -25.29
C SER A 16 -14.94 4.08 -24.49
N LEU A 17 -14.95 3.90 -23.17
CA LEU A 17 -13.78 4.17 -22.32
C LEU A 17 -12.63 3.18 -22.54
N LEU A 18 -12.93 1.90 -22.75
CA LEU A 18 -11.90 0.87 -22.97
C LEU A 18 -11.04 1.13 -24.23
N PRO A 19 -11.61 1.35 -25.43
CA PRO A 19 -10.80 1.64 -26.61
C PRO A 19 -10.04 2.97 -26.49
N VAL A 20 -10.63 4.00 -25.84
CA VAL A 20 -9.91 5.26 -25.57
C VAL A 20 -8.70 5.01 -24.67
N CYS A 21 -8.86 4.22 -23.60
CA CYS A 21 -7.79 3.84 -22.69
C CYS A 21 -6.70 3.04 -23.42
N ILE A 22 -7.08 2.04 -24.24
CA ILE A 22 -6.12 1.23 -24.99
C ILE A 22 -5.33 2.10 -25.98
N ILE A 23 -6.02 2.92 -26.78
CA ILE A 23 -5.37 3.78 -27.78
C ILE A 23 -4.46 4.79 -27.11
N ALA A 24 -4.95 5.54 -26.12
CA ALA A 24 -4.13 6.50 -25.38
C ALA A 24 -2.96 5.81 -24.66
N GLY A 25 -3.20 4.62 -24.10
CA GLY A 25 -2.19 3.80 -23.44
C GLY A 25 -1.08 3.36 -24.40
N VAL A 26 -1.41 2.95 -25.63
CA VAL A 26 -0.42 2.64 -26.67
C VAL A 26 0.46 3.86 -26.93
N PHE A 27 -0.12 5.06 -27.11
CA PHE A 27 0.67 6.28 -27.30
C PHE A 27 1.56 6.61 -26.10
N VAL A 28 1.04 6.48 -24.87
CA VAL A 28 1.81 6.73 -23.64
C VAL A 28 2.97 5.74 -23.51
N VAL A 29 2.72 4.44 -23.72
CA VAL A 29 3.76 3.40 -23.65
C VAL A 29 4.79 3.59 -24.76
N SER A 30 4.35 3.85 -25.99
CA SER A 30 5.26 4.10 -27.11
C SER A 30 6.12 5.35 -26.89
N GLY A 31 5.57 6.45 -26.37
CA GLY A 31 6.40 7.64 -26.09
C GLY A 31 7.30 7.49 -24.88
N PHE A 32 6.94 6.63 -23.92
CA PHE A 32 7.82 6.26 -22.82
C PHE A 32 9.05 5.47 -23.29
N PHE A 33 8.86 4.47 -24.16
CA PHE A 33 9.96 3.63 -24.66
C PHE A 33 10.69 4.22 -25.88
N PHE A 34 10.03 5.07 -26.68
CA PHE A 34 10.56 5.67 -27.91
C PHE A 34 10.34 7.20 -27.93
N PRO A 35 10.95 7.94 -26.99
CA PRO A 35 10.70 9.36 -26.81
C PRO A 35 11.09 10.21 -28.03
N SER A 36 12.10 9.82 -28.79
CA SER A 36 12.51 10.50 -30.03
C SER A 36 11.47 10.38 -31.15
N PHE A 37 10.83 9.21 -31.27
CA PHE A 37 9.79 8.96 -32.27
C PHE A 37 8.53 9.77 -31.95
N VAL A 38 8.04 9.67 -30.71
CA VAL A 38 6.80 10.35 -30.33
C VAL A 38 6.98 11.86 -30.12
N GLY A 39 8.14 12.30 -29.63
CA GLY A 39 8.46 13.73 -29.49
C GLY A 39 8.51 14.50 -30.81
N SER A 40 8.70 13.81 -31.94
CA SER A 40 8.60 14.40 -33.29
C SER A 40 7.16 14.60 -33.77
N VAL A 41 6.19 13.90 -33.17
CA VAL A 41 4.78 13.86 -33.60
C VAL A 41 3.86 14.58 -32.61
N VAL A 42 4.20 14.55 -31.31
CA VAL A 42 3.34 15.04 -30.22
C VAL A 42 4.06 16.13 -29.43
N THR A 43 3.47 17.33 -29.39
CA THR A 43 3.98 18.44 -28.58
C THR A 43 3.88 18.13 -27.08
N GLY A 44 4.66 18.81 -26.23
CA GLY A 44 4.60 18.61 -24.78
C GLY A 44 3.20 18.78 -24.17
N GLN A 45 2.39 19.71 -24.70
CA GLN A 45 0.98 19.86 -24.32
C GLN A 45 0.11 18.69 -24.82
N GLY A 46 0.35 18.21 -26.04
CA GLY A 46 -0.32 17.02 -26.56
C GLY A 46 -0.02 15.78 -25.71
N TRP A 47 1.21 15.65 -25.23
CA TRP A 47 1.61 14.55 -24.34
C TRP A 47 0.85 14.56 -23.01
N LEU A 48 0.67 15.74 -22.43
CA LEU A 48 -0.12 15.91 -21.21
C LEU A 48 -1.58 15.49 -21.44
N VAL A 49 -2.19 15.92 -22.54
CA VAL A 49 -3.57 15.57 -22.88
C VAL A 49 -3.74 14.06 -23.07
N VAL A 50 -2.85 13.43 -23.84
CA VAL A 50 -2.88 11.97 -24.07
C VAL A 50 -2.69 11.20 -22.77
N SER A 51 -1.77 11.64 -21.90
CA SER A 51 -1.55 11.03 -20.58
C SER A 51 -2.79 11.16 -19.68
N LEU A 52 -3.39 12.35 -19.61
CA LEU A 52 -4.61 12.57 -18.83
C LEU A 52 -5.78 11.75 -19.38
N LEU A 53 -5.90 11.60 -20.69
CA LEU A 53 -6.91 10.75 -21.32
C LEU A 53 -6.70 9.29 -20.97
N PHE A 54 -5.46 8.78 -21.01
CA PHE A 54 -5.14 7.40 -20.63
C PHE A 54 -5.53 7.12 -19.17
N PHE A 55 -4.99 7.90 -18.23
CA PHE A 55 -5.28 7.69 -16.81
C PHE A 55 -6.74 7.95 -16.46
N GLY A 56 -7.32 9.02 -17.00
CA GLY A 56 -8.72 9.37 -16.76
C GLY A 56 -9.68 8.30 -17.28
N SER A 57 -9.47 7.80 -18.50
CA SER A 57 -10.32 6.75 -19.07
C SER A 57 -10.11 5.40 -18.39
N GLY A 58 -8.88 5.03 -18.03
CA GLY A 58 -8.57 3.82 -17.29
C GLY A 58 -9.21 3.80 -15.90
N LEU A 59 -9.04 4.87 -15.12
CA LEU A 59 -9.66 5.00 -13.80
C LEU A 59 -11.19 5.03 -13.89
N SER A 60 -11.75 5.74 -14.88
CA SER A 60 -13.20 5.79 -15.10
C SER A 60 -13.76 4.42 -15.51
N TYR A 61 -13.03 3.68 -16.34
CA TYR A 61 -13.42 2.33 -16.74
C TYR A 61 -13.43 1.38 -15.53
N LEU A 62 -12.39 1.42 -14.69
CA LEU A 62 -12.33 0.65 -13.44
C LEU A 62 -13.48 1.01 -12.49
N ALA A 63 -13.83 2.29 -12.38
CA ALA A 63 -14.94 2.75 -11.55
C ALA A 63 -16.31 2.27 -12.06
N LEU A 64 -16.43 1.95 -13.35
CA LEU A 64 -17.65 1.48 -14.01
C LEU A 64 -17.68 -0.03 -14.23
N LEU A 65 -16.66 -0.79 -13.81
CA LEU A 65 -16.66 -2.24 -13.98
C LEU A 65 -17.80 -2.86 -13.18
N PRO A 66 -18.67 -3.68 -13.81
CA PRO A 66 -19.68 -4.43 -13.09
C PRO A 66 -18.97 -5.48 -12.23
N VAL A 67 -19.24 -5.47 -10.93
CA VAL A 67 -18.78 -6.53 -10.03
C VAL A 67 -19.80 -7.66 -10.14
N GLU A 68 -19.44 -8.72 -10.86
CA GLU A 68 -20.19 -9.97 -10.84
C GLU A 68 -20.05 -10.59 -9.44
N TYR A 69 -21.19 -10.80 -8.78
CA TYR A 69 -21.27 -11.64 -7.59
C TYR A 69 -21.65 -13.02 -8.08
N ASP A 70 -20.76 -14.00 -7.93
CA ASP A 70 -21.17 -15.41 -8.04
C ASP A 70 -22.12 -15.70 -6.87
N VAL A 71 -23.39 -15.92 -7.19
CA VAL A 71 -24.44 -16.26 -6.20
C VAL A 71 -24.49 -17.78 -5.94
N GLU A 72 -23.61 -18.56 -6.56
CA GLU A 72 -23.54 -20.01 -6.37
C GLU A 72 -22.44 -20.43 -5.39
N GLU A 73 -22.41 -19.83 -4.19
CA GLU A 73 -21.86 -20.55 -3.03
C GLU A 73 -22.51 -20.11 -1.72
N THR A 74 -23.46 -20.95 -1.29
CA THR A 74 -23.89 -21.18 0.09
C THR A 74 -24.83 -20.17 0.77
N ASP A 75 -26.10 -20.57 0.82
CA ASP A 75 -27.12 -20.23 1.80
C ASP A 75 -26.78 -20.72 3.24
N ALA A 76 -25.50 -20.77 3.62
CA ALA A 76 -25.03 -21.33 4.90
C ALA A 76 -24.06 -20.44 5.70
N ARG A 77 -23.76 -19.21 5.28
CA ARG A 77 -22.91 -18.31 6.08
C ARG A 77 -23.38 -16.86 6.02
N ARG A 78 -24.40 -16.56 6.82
CA ARG A 78 -24.99 -15.22 7.01
C ARG A 78 -24.10 -14.18 7.72
N ASP A 79 -22.80 -14.43 7.92
CA ASP A 79 -21.95 -13.59 8.78
C ASP A 79 -20.51 -13.33 8.24
N ALA A 80 -20.34 -13.05 6.94
CA ALA A 80 -19.05 -12.56 6.41
C ALA A 80 -19.08 -11.02 6.18
N PRO A 81 -18.47 -10.20 7.06
CA PRO A 81 -18.63 -8.75 7.04
C PRO A 81 -17.54 -8.02 6.22
N TYR A 82 -17.25 -8.47 4.99
CA TYR A 82 -16.34 -7.74 4.08
C TYR A 82 -16.53 -8.17 2.62
N LEU A 83 -17.64 -7.77 2.00
CA LEU A 83 -17.74 -7.70 0.54
C LEU A 83 -18.19 -6.29 0.18
N LEU A 84 -17.40 -5.66 -0.69
CA LEU A 84 -17.44 -4.26 -1.07
C LEU A 84 -18.73 -3.98 -1.84
N ARG A 85 -19.85 -3.72 -1.13
CA ARG A 85 -21.11 -3.30 -1.75
C ARG A 85 -20.89 -1.95 -2.43
N VAL A 86 -20.75 -1.96 -3.75
CA VAL A 86 -20.82 -0.75 -4.57
C VAL A 86 -22.26 -0.26 -4.49
N ARG A 87 -22.49 0.67 -3.55
CA ARG A 87 -23.77 1.34 -3.37
C ARG A 87 -23.81 2.45 -4.41
N HIS A 88 -24.77 2.42 -5.34
CA HIS A 88 -25.05 3.52 -6.25
C HIS A 88 -25.64 4.69 -5.44
N LEU A 89 -24.77 5.40 -4.73
CA LEU A 89 -25.13 6.61 -4.00
C LEU A 89 -25.10 7.80 -4.97
N PRO A 90 -26.05 8.76 -4.85
CA PRO A 90 -25.93 10.06 -5.49
C PRO A 90 -24.56 10.67 -5.18
N TRP A 91 -23.94 11.39 -6.13
CA TRP A 91 -22.59 11.93 -5.95
C TRP A 91 -22.43 12.76 -4.66
N VAL A 92 -23.49 13.46 -4.24
CA VAL A 92 -23.53 14.22 -2.98
C VAL A 92 -23.40 13.30 -1.77
N GLU A 93 -24.10 12.17 -1.78
CA GLU A 93 -24.02 11.16 -0.73
C GLU A 93 -22.66 10.45 -0.75
N THR A 94 -22.09 10.17 -1.93
CA THR A 94 -20.74 9.62 -2.06
C THR A 94 -19.69 10.56 -1.47
N VAL A 95 -19.74 11.86 -1.79
CA VAL A 95 -18.82 12.87 -1.25
C VAL A 95 -19.02 13.04 0.25
N ARG A 96 -20.27 13.05 0.73
CA ARG A 96 -20.58 13.12 2.16
C ARG A 96 -20.09 11.87 2.91
N ASP A 97 -20.33 10.67 2.38
CA ASP A 97 -19.86 9.40 2.95
C ASP A 97 -18.34 9.36 2.96
N PHE A 98 -17.68 9.80 1.88
CA PHE A 98 -16.23 9.91 1.84
C PHE A 98 -15.72 10.86 2.93
N ALA A 99 -16.24 12.08 2.98
CA ALA A 99 -15.83 13.09 3.95
C ALA A 99 -16.06 12.66 5.41
N THR A 100 -17.15 11.93 5.68
CA THR A 100 -17.46 11.42 7.03
C THR A 100 -16.61 10.22 7.43
N ARG A 101 -16.10 9.44 6.48
CA ARG A 101 -15.22 8.29 6.74
C ARG A 101 -13.75 8.70 6.95
N GLN A 102 -13.31 9.80 6.35
CA GLN A 102 -11.95 10.31 6.55
C GLN A 102 -11.79 10.95 7.92
N ASP A 103 -10.60 10.82 8.51
CA ASP A 103 -10.25 11.61 9.68
C ASP A 103 -9.95 13.05 9.23
N PRO A 104 -10.77 14.05 9.63
CA PRO A 104 -10.68 15.39 9.07
C PRO A 104 -9.34 16.07 9.40
N ILE A 105 -8.71 15.73 10.52
CA ILE A 105 -7.43 16.33 10.91
C ILE A 105 -6.33 15.77 10.02
N LEU A 106 -6.22 14.44 9.92
CA LEU A 106 -5.16 13.82 9.11
C LEU A 106 -5.31 14.14 7.63
N PHE A 107 -6.53 14.06 7.11
CA PHE A 107 -6.80 14.39 5.72
C PHE A 107 -6.56 15.87 5.45
N GLY A 108 -7.06 16.76 6.33
CA GLY A 108 -6.92 18.20 6.19
C GLY A 108 -5.47 18.68 6.28
N VAL A 109 -4.66 18.12 7.18
CA VAL A 109 -3.22 18.45 7.29
C VAL A 109 -2.46 18.03 6.03
N GLY A 110 -2.71 16.83 5.52
CA GLY A 110 -2.04 16.33 4.30
C GLY A 110 -2.41 17.17 3.08
N VAL A 111 -3.71 17.36 2.83
CA VAL A 111 -4.21 18.17 1.70
C VAL A 111 -3.77 19.62 1.83
N GLY A 112 -3.89 20.20 3.03
CA GLY A 112 -3.47 21.57 3.30
C GLY A 112 -1.97 21.77 3.10
N GLY A 113 -1.13 20.83 3.53
CA GLY A 113 0.32 20.87 3.33
C GLY A 113 0.69 20.85 1.85
N ILE A 114 0.12 19.92 1.06
CA ILE A 114 0.37 19.83 -0.38
C ILE A 114 -0.14 21.09 -1.10
N ALA A 115 -1.37 21.51 -0.82
CA ALA A 115 -1.96 22.70 -1.45
C ALA A 115 -1.15 23.96 -1.14
N SER A 116 -0.68 24.11 0.10
CA SER A 116 0.18 25.23 0.51
C SER A 116 1.52 25.20 -0.20
N PHE A 117 2.16 24.04 -0.30
CA PHE A 117 3.41 23.89 -1.06
C PHE A 117 3.24 24.29 -2.53
N LEU A 118 2.16 23.81 -3.18
CA LEU A 118 1.87 24.16 -4.57
C LEU A 118 1.57 25.65 -4.74
N ALA A 119 0.81 26.25 -3.82
CA ALA A 119 0.54 27.68 -3.82
C ALA A 119 1.85 28.49 -3.66
N LEU A 120 2.72 28.13 -2.71
CA LEU A 120 4.02 28.77 -2.53
C LEU A 120 4.91 28.63 -3.77
N ARG A 121 4.89 27.47 -4.42
CA ARG A 121 5.64 27.22 -5.65
C ARG A 121 5.23 28.15 -6.80
N VAL A 122 3.95 28.50 -6.88
CA VAL A 122 3.41 29.42 -7.90
C VAL A 122 3.61 30.89 -7.51
N LEU A 123 3.34 31.23 -6.25
CA LEU A 123 3.35 32.62 -5.78
C LEU A 123 4.77 33.15 -5.51
N VAL A 124 5.66 32.31 -4.98
CA VAL A 124 7.04 32.68 -4.62
C VAL A 124 8.03 31.60 -5.08
N PRO A 125 8.26 31.45 -6.40
CA PRO A 125 9.01 30.32 -6.94
C PRO A 125 10.45 30.23 -6.42
N ASN A 126 11.20 31.34 -6.48
CA ASN A 126 12.61 31.39 -6.10
C ASN A 126 12.82 31.16 -4.60
N GLY A 127 12.00 31.80 -3.76
CA GLY A 127 12.03 31.58 -2.31
C GLY A 127 11.72 30.13 -1.94
N THR A 128 10.76 29.51 -2.64
CA THR A 128 10.42 28.09 -2.44
C THR A 128 11.57 27.16 -2.85
N VAL A 129 12.26 27.40 -3.98
CA VAL A 129 13.45 26.61 -4.37
C VAL A 129 14.54 26.75 -3.31
N ALA A 130 14.84 27.97 -2.88
CA ALA A 130 15.90 28.23 -1.92
C ALA A 130 15.61 27.54 -0.57
N ALA A 131 14.38 27.62 -0.08
CA ALA A 131 13.96 26.95 1.15
C ALA A 131 14.06 25.42 1.04
N VAL A 132 13.57 24.83 -0.05
CA VAL A 132 13.69 23.38 -0.29
C VAL A 132 15.15 22.96 -0.41
N GLY A 133 15.99 23.75 -1.09
CA GLY A 133 17.43 23.53 -1.20
C GLY A 133 18.12 23.54 0.15
N ALA A 134 17.84 24.53 1.00
CA ALA A 134 18.41 24.62 2.34
C ALA A 134 18.03 23.40 3.21
N VAL A 135 16.76 22.98 3.17
CA VAL A 135 16.31 21.78 3.89
C VAL A 135 16.99 20.52 3.35
N ARG A 136 17.07 20.37 2.03
CA ARG A 136 17.77 19.25 1.39
C ARG A 136 19.23 19.20 1.83
N ASP A 137 19.92 20.32 1.85
CA ASP A 137 21.35 20.36 2.17
C ASP A 137 21.59 19.96 3.63
N VAL A 138 20.73 20.38 4.57
CA VAL A 138 20.77 19.87 5.96
C VAL A 138 20.50 18.37 6.02
N LEU A 139 19.46 17.89 5.33
CA LEU A 139 19.10 16.48 5.35
C LEU A 139 20.19 15.58 4.74
N LEU A 140 20.82 15.99 3.65
CA LEU A 140 21.80 15.17 2.92
C LEU A 140 23.21 15.32 3.48
N ASN A 141 23.64 16.53 3.86
CA ASN A 141 25.00 16.76 4.33
C ASN A 141 25.15 16.49 5.84
N ASP A 142 24.22 16.97 6.67
CA ASP A 142 24.33 16.84 8.12
C ASP A 142 23.70 15.54 8.64
N LEU A 143 22.59 15.11 8.04
CA LEU A 143 21.84 13.93 8.45
C LEU A 143 22.01 12.71 7.53
N GLY A 144 22.85 12.79 6.49
CA GLY A 144 23.06 11.70 5.53
C GLY A 144 23.45 10.36 6.20
N TRP A 145 24.27 10.42 7.25
CA TRP A 145 24.66 9.23 8.03
C TRP A 145 23.47 8.56 8.74
N VAL A 146 22.43 9.31 9.12
CA VAL A 146 21.21 8.75 9.71
C VAL A 146 20.45 7.93 8.68
N PHE A 147 20.33 8.44 7.45
CA PHE A 147 19.68 7.71 6.35
C PHE A 147 20.43 6.41 6.03
N LEU A 148 21.76 6.48 5.91
CA LEU A 148 22.59 5.30 5.66
C LEU A 148 22.51 4.31 6.82
N GLY A 149 22.60 4.79 8.06
CA GLY A 149 22.49 3.96 9.27
C GLY A 149 21.13 3.27 9.38
N ALA A 150 20.04 3.97 9.07
CA ALA A 150 18.70 3.40 9.04
C ALA A 150 18.57 2.28 7.99
N MET A 151 19.15 2.48 6.80
CA MET A 151 19.15 1.45 5.75
C MET A 151 20.01 0.24 6.12
N VAL A 152 21.19 0.46 6.69
CA VAL A 152 22.03 -0.64 7.20
C VAL A 152 21.28 -1.43 8.27
N LEU A 153 20.61 -0.75 9.21
CA LEU A 153 19.81 -1.40 10.24
C LEU A 153 18.64 -2.20 9.65
N ALA A 154 17.99 -1.69 8.60
CA ALA A 154 16.93 -2.42 7.90
C ALA A 154 17.45 -3.72 7.26
N VAL A 155 18.62 -3.67 6.60
CA VAL A 155 19.27 -4.87 6.03
C VAL A 155 19.65 -5.86 7.13
N VAL A 156 20.26 -5.39 8.22
CA VAL A 156 20.63 -6.22 9.38
C VAL A 156 19.38 -6.86 10.01
N TYR A 157 18.29 -6.12 10.12
CA TYR A 157 17.00 -6.65 10.59
C TYR A 157 16.49 -7.79 9.69
N CYS A 158 16.55 -7.63 8.37
CA CYS A 158 16.18 -8.70 7.43
C CYS A 158 17.08 -9.93 7.57
N LEU A 159 18.39 -9.73 7.71
CA LEU A 159 19.33 -10.83 7.96
C LEU A 159 19.01 -11.54 9.27
N PHE A 160 18.69 -10.78 10.32
CA PHE A 160 18.26 -11.33 11.60
C PHE A 160 16.95 -12.11 11.51
N LEU A 161 15.97 -11.67 10.72
CA LEU A 161 14.78 -12.47 10.45
C LEU A 161 15.10 -13.74 9.67
N LEU A 162 16.08 -13.70 8.75
CA LEU A 162 16.43 -14.84 7.92
C LEU A 162 17.15 -15.96 8.69
N VAL A 163 18.12 -15.61 9.54
CA VAL A 163 18.96 -16.60 10.27
C VAL A 163 18.61 -16.71 11.75
N GLY A 164 17.89 -15.75 12.29
CA GLY A 164 17.56 -15.68 13.72
C GLY A 164 16.27 -16.42 14.08
N PRO A 165 15.95 -16.46 15.38
CA PRO A 165 14.83 -17.24 15.90
C PRO A 165 13.45 -16.73 15.43
N TRP A 166 13.36 -15.46 15.03
CA TRP A 166 12.09 -14.86 14.61
C TRP A 166 11.65 -15.28 13.22
N GLY A 167 12.55 -15.81 12.38
CA GLY A 167 12.19 -16.37 11.06
C GLY A 167 11.30 -17.61 11.13
N ALA A 168 11.31 -18.32 12.26
CA ALA A 168 10.47 -19.51 12.48
C ALA A 168 9.01 -19.17 12.84
N ILE A 169 8.70 -17.90 13.11
CA ILE A 169 7.37 -17.47 13.54
C ILE A 169 6.43 -17.48 12.33
N ARG A 170 5.39 -18.32 12.39
CA ARG A 170 4.30 -18.32 11.41
C ARG A 170 3.30 -17.20 11.70
N LEU A 171 3.05 -16.37 10.69
CA LEU A 171 2.07 -15.29 10.76
C LEU A 171 0.66 -15.86 10.72
N GLY A 172 -0.08 -15.75 11.83
CA GLY A 172 -1.44 -16.30 11.95
C GLY A 172 -1.56 -17.49 12.90
N GLY A 173 -0.47 -17.90 13.55
CA GLY A 173 -0.45 -18.98 14.54
C GLY A 173 0.35 -20.21 14.10
N PRO A 174 0.54 -21.19 15.01
CA PRO A 174 1.40 -22.35 14.77
C PRO A 174 0.89 -23.26 13.63
N ASP A 175 -0.42 -23.34 13.47
CA ASP A 175 -1.10 -24.17 12.47
C ASP A 175 -1.49 -23.39 11.20
N ALA A 176 -1.00 -22.14 11.05
CA ALA A 176 -1.30 -21.33 9.88
C ALA A 176 -0.60 -21.89 8.63
N GLU A 177 -1.39 -22.14 7.59
CA GLU A 177 -0.91 -22.53 6.27
C GLU A 177 -0.92 -21.34 5.28
N PRO A 178 0.03 -21.26 4.33
CA PRO A 178 0.03 -20.21 3.32
C PRO A 178 -1.25 -20.23 2.46
N THR A 179 -1.92 -19.08 2.35
CA THR A 179 -3.11 -18.94 1.51
C THR A 179 -2.79 -19.07 0.01
N TYR A 180 -1.58 -18.71 -0.39
CA TYR A 180 -1.13 -18.74 -1.78
C TYR A 180 0.08 -19.64 -1.94
N THR A 181 0.17 -20.30 -3.10
CA THR A 181 1.36 -21.06 -3.48
C THR A 181 2.56 -20.13 -3.69
N TYR A 182 3.78 -20.64 -3.59
CA TYR A 182 4.99 -19.84 -3.81
C TYR A 182 5.04 -19.14 -5.18
N PRO A 183 4.71 -19.80 -6.32
CA PRO A 183 4.68 -19.12 -7.61
C PRO A 183 3.66 -17.98 -7.67
N THR A 184 2.46 -18.18 -7.11
CA THR A 184 1.43 -17.13 -7.03
C THR A 184 1.89 -15.97 -6.18
N TYR A 185 2.47 -16.24 -5.00
CA TYR A 185 2.99 -15.21 -4.11
C TYR A 185 4.15 -14.42 -4.74
N PHE A 186 5.06 -15.11 -5.44
CA PHE A 186 6.14 -14.48 -6.21
C PHE A 186 5.58 -13.53 -7.28
N ALA A 187 4.58 -13.98 -8.06
CA ALA A 187 3.93 -13.13 -9.05
C ALA A 187 3.24 -11.91 -8.41
N MET A 188 2.54 -12.08 -7.30
CA MET A 188 1.91 -10.98 -6.55
C MET A 188 2.95 -9.97 -6.04
N PHE A 189 4.08 -10.45 -5.52
CA PHE A 189 5.14 -9.60 -4.98
C PHE A 189 5.75 -8.69 -6.06
N PHE A 190 6.08 -9.26 -7.22
CA PHE A 190 6.63 -8.49 -8.33
C PHE A 190 5.60 -7.59 -9.03
N THR A 191 4.33 -8.01 -9.12
CA THR A 191 3.28 -7.15 -9.69
C THR A 191 2.87 -6.00 -8.77
N ALA A 192 2.95 -6.17 -7.45
CA ALA A 192 2.74 -5.09 -6.48
C ALA A 192 3.95 -4.15 -6.35
N GLY A 193 5.18 -4.65 -6.54
CA GLY A 193 6.43 -3.94 -6.27
C GLY A 193 7.14 -3.30 -7.46
N ILE A 194 6.89 -3.74 -8.70
CA ILE A 194 7.54 -3.17 -9.90
C ILE A 194 6.83 -1.86 -10.27
N ALA A 195 7.31 -0.76 -9.70
CA ALA A 195 6.88 0.58 -10.03
C ALA A 195 7.42 1.03 -11.40
N ALA A 196 6.76 2.01 -12.03
CA ALA A 196 7.28 2.74 -13.19
C ALA A 196 8.69 3.32 -12.95
N GLY A 197 9.01 3.60 -11.67
CA GLY A 197 10.34 4.06 -11.25
C GLY A 197 11.46 3.09 -11.62
N ILE A 198 11.32 1.78 -11.41
CA ILE A 198 12.36 0.79 -11.74
C ILE A 198 12.57 0.70 -13.25
N VAL A 199 11.49 0.79 -14.03
CA VAL A 199 11.57 0.68 -15.50
C VAL A 199 12.33 1.87 -16.09
N PHE A 200 12.13 3.07 -15.53
CA PHE A 200 12.85 4.27 -15.96
C PHE A 200 14.26 4.35 -15.36
N TRP A 201 14.35 4.37 -14.03
CA TRP A 201 15.61 4.62 -13.32
C TRP A 201 16.54 3.41 -13.32
N GLY A 202 16.07 2.17 -13.45
CA GLY A 202 16.95 1.00 -13.46
C GLY A 202 18.04 1.11 -14.55
N PRO A 203 17.67 1.22 -15.84
CA PRO A 203 18.65 1.42 -16.90
C PRO A 203 19.29 2.82 -16.90
N ALA A 204 18.50 3.86 -16.62
CA ALA A 204 18.99 5.24 -16.69
C ALA A 204 20.06 5.53 -15.63
N GLU A 205 19.89 5.01 -14.42
CA GLU A 205 20.86 5.18 -13.33
C GLU A 205 22.17 4.46 -13.64
N ALA A 206 22.13 3.22 -14.12
CA ALA A 206 23.34 2.50 -14.52
C ALA A 206 24.09 3.25 -15.65
N LEU A 207 23.37 3.82 -16.62
CA LEU A 207 23.99 4.65 -17.66
C LEU A 207 24.61 5.93 -17.07
N PHE A 208 23.93 6.56 -16.12
CA PHE A 208 24.44 7.75 -15.43
C PHE A 208 25.74 7.44 -14.67
N HIS A 209 25.78 6.33 -13.92
CA HIS A 209 26.96 5.89 -13.19
C HIS A 209 28.08 5.40 -14.12
N TYR A 210 27.77 4.94 -15.33
CA TYR A 210 28.78 4.62 -16.33
C TYR A 210 29.46 5.89 -16.89
N GLN A 211 28.69 6.96 -17.09
CA GLN A 211 29.20 8.26 -17.52
C GLN A 211 29.86 9.06 -16.40
N THR A 212 29.43 8.85 -15.15
CA THR A 212 29.96 9.51 -13.97
C THR A 212 30.11 8.46 -12.88
N PRO A 213 31.23 7.71 -12.86
CA PRO A 213 31.49 6.65 -11.90
C PRO A 213 31.25 7.09 -10.46
N PRO A 214 30.60 6.25 -9.63
CA PRO A 214 30.41 6.57 -8.22
C PRO A 214 31.77 6.73 -7.54
N PRO A 215 31.92 7.69 -6.61
CA PRO A 215 33.23 8.09 -6.07
C PRO A 215 33.96 6.99 -5.26
N PHE A 216 33.27 5.89 -4.92
CA PHE A 216 33.85 4.74 -4.24
C PHE A 216 34.55 3.76 -5.18
N PHE A 217 34.40 3.94 -6.50
CA PHE A 217 35.07 3.16 -7.53
C PHE A 217 36.09 4.05 -8.25
N ASP A 218 37.37 3.74 -8.11
CA ASP A 218 38.46 4.46 -8.77
C ASP A 218 38.62 3.95 -10.21
N VAL A 219 37.68 4.36 -11.08
CA VAL A 219 37.60 3.91 -12.48
C VAL A 219 37.33 5.08 -13.42
N GLU A 220 37.92 5.05 -14.60
CA GLU A 220 37.72 6.08 -15.61
C GLU A 220 36.28 6.03 -16.16
N PRO A 221 35.61 7.19 -16.34
CA PRO A 221 34.31 7.26 -16.98
C PRO A 221 34.28 6.55 -18.33
N GLN A 222 33.16 5.86 -18.60
CA GLN A 222 32.93 5.16 -19.86
C GLN A 222 33.95 4.06 -20.22
N SER A 223 34.77 3.62 -19.28
CA SER A 223 35.68 2.47 -19.47
C SER A 223 34.97 1.12 -19.27
N ASP A 224 35.58 0.03 -19.73
CA ASP A 224 35.07 -1.33 -19.47
C ASP A 224 34.93 -1.62 -17.97
N ALA A 225 35.84 -1.07 -17.14
CA ALA A 225 35.77 -1.20 -15.69
C ALA A 225 34.58 -0.42 -15.08
N ALA A 226 34.21 0.72 -15.67
CA ALA A 226 33.06 1.52 -15.21
C ALA A 226 31.72 0.81 -15.37
N VAL A 227 31.59 -0.15 -16.30
CA VAL A 227 30.37 -0.95 -16.47
C VAL A 227 30.04 -1.72 -15.19
N VAL A 228 31.04 -2.37 -14.60
CA VAL A 228 30.87 -3.15 -13.37
C VAL A 228 30.53 -2.23 -12.20
N ALA A 229 31.26 -1.14 -12.02
CA ALA A 229 31.01 -0.15 -10.97
C ALA A 229 29.58 0.41 -11.04
N ALA A 230 29.14 0.79 -12.24
CA ALA A 230 27.81 1.33 -12.48
C ALA A 230 26.70 0.35 -12.15
N LEU A 231 26.82 -0.90 -12.62
CA LEU A 231 25.84 -1.95 -12.33
C LEU A 231 25.83 -2.33 -10.85
N THR A 232 26.99 -2.42 -10.20
CA THR A 232 27.07 -2.70 -8.76
C THR A 232 26.32 -1.63 -7.96
N TYR A 233 26.49 -0.36 -8.29
CA TYR A 233 25.86 0.72 -7.54
C TYR A 233 24.35 0.83 -7.83
N ALA A 234 23.92 0.62 -9.07
CA ALA A 234 22.49 0.50 -9.40
C ALA A 234 21.84 -0.69 -8.68
N LEU A 235 22.49 -1.87 -8.66
CA LEU A 235 22.00 -3.03 -7.91
C LEU A 235 22.00 -2.81 -6.40
N PHE A 236 22.91 -1.98 -5.88
CA PHE A 236 22.87 -1.59 -4.47
C PHE A 236 21.59 -0.82 -4.15
N HIS A 237 21.18 0.14 -4.99
CA HIS A 237 19.95 0.93 -4.78
C HIS A 237 18.66 0.15 -5.04
N TRP A 238 18.62 -0.73 -6.04
CA TRP A 238 17.40 -1.45 -6.43
C TRP A 238 17.33 -2.89 -5.92
N GLY A 239 18.40 -3.38 -5.30
CA GLY A 239 18.51 -4.71 -4.72
C GLY A 239 18.13 -4.73 -3.25
N LEU A 240 18.88 -5.51 -2.47
CA LEU A 240 18.53 -5.86 -1.09
C LEU A 240 18.28 -4.65 -0.18
N SER A 241 18.98 -3.53 -0.40
CA SER A 241 18.80 -2.33 0.42
C SER A 241 17.36 -1.79 0.30
N ALA A 242 16.85 -1.51 -0.89
CA ALA A 242 15.48 -1.01 -1.07
C ALA A 242 14.43 -1.97 -0.51
N TRP A 243 14.55 -3.27 -0.78
CA TRP A 243 13.59 -4.26 -0.29
C TRP A 243 13.58 -4.39 1.23
N SER A 244 14.73 -4.18 1.89
CA SER A 244 14.81 -4.21 3.35
C SER A 244 13.96 -3.14 4.03
N ALA A 245 13.84 -1.95 3.42
CA ALA A 245 12.99 -0.87 3.92
C ALA A 245 11.50 -1.24 3.88
N TYR A 246 11.07 -2.07 2.93
CA TYR A 246 9.69 -2.57 2.91
C TYR A 246 9.45 -3.62 3.99
N ILE A 247 10.42 -4.52 4.19
CA ILE A 247 10.31 -5.61 5.17
C ILE A 247 10.25 -5.07 6.60
N VAL A 248 11.07 -4.06 6.94
CA VAL A 248 11.12 -3.49 8.30
C VAL A 248 9.80 -2.85 8.73
N ILE A 249 8.95 -2.43 7.78
CA ILE A 249 7.62 -1.88 8.04
C ILE A 249 6.55 -2.97 7.87
N GLY A 250 6.61 -3.74 6.79
CA GLY A 250 5.58 -4.71 6.41
C GLY A 250 5.48 -5.89 7.37
N VAL A 251 6.60 -6.46 7.80
CA VAL A 251 6.60 -7.64 8.69
C VAL A 251 6.03 -7.31 10.07
N PRO A 252 6.41 -6.21 10.75
CA PRO A 252 5.78 -5.85 12.02
C PRO A 252 4.28 -5.60 11.88
N ILE A 253 3.81 -4.92 10.82
CA ILE A 253 2.36 -4.74 10.58
C ILE A 253 1.69 -6.11 10.46
N ALA A 254 2.20 -6.99 9.60
CA ALA A 254 1.65 -8.31 9.40
C ALA A 254 1.64 -9.12 10.70
N TYR A 255 2.72 -9.09 11.47
CA TYR A 255 2.80 -9.74 12.78
C TYR A 255 1.71 -9.26 13.73
N PHE A 256 1.54 -7.95 13.94
CA PHE A 256 0.52 -7.47 14.88
C PHE A 256 -0.90 -7.70 14.37
N VAL A 257 -1.12 -7.62 13.06
CA VAL A 257 -2.43 -7.89 12.46
C VAL A 257 -2.80 -9.37 12.62
N TYR A 258 -1.94 -10.29 12.17
CA TYR A 258 -2.24 -11.72 12.15
C TYR A 258 -2.07 -12.40 13.50
N GLN A 259 -1.12 -11.95 14.33
CA GLN A 259 -0.82 -12.58 15.62
C GLN A 259 -1.54 -11.94 16.81
N ARG A 260 -1.76 -10.61 16.75
CA ARG A 260 -2.33 -9.84 17.88
C ARG A 260 -3.69 -9.21 17.56
N GLY A 261 -4.24 -9.44 16.36
CA GLY A 261 -5.54 -8.92 15.96
C GLY A 261 -5.57 -7.39 15.83
N ALA A 262 -4.43 -6.75 15.60
CA ALA A 262 -4.37 -5.31 15.34
C ALA A 262 -5.07 -4.98 14.00
N PRO A 263 -5.62 -3.76 13.84
CA PRO A 263 -6.18 -3.33 12.56
C PRO A 263 -5.10 -3.23 11.47
N LEU A 264 -5.45 -3.46 10.20
CA LEU A 264 -4.52 -3.30 9.08
C LEU A 264 -4.28 -1.81 8.80
N ARG A 265 -3.25 -1.23 9.41
CA ARG A 265 -2.84 0.17 9.26
C ARG A 265 -1.39 0.37 9.72
N VAL A 266 -0.71 1.41 9.24
CA VAL A 266 0.71 1.68 9.53
C VAL A 266 1.00 1.80 11.04
N SER A 267 0.11 2.43 11.80
CA SER A 267 0.25 2.64 13.24
C SER A 267 0.21 1.36 14.05
N SER A 268 -0.19 0.22 13.47
CA SER A 268 -0.14 -1.06 14.14
C SER A 268 1.28 -1.51 14.50
N ILE A 269 2.31 -0.89 13.91
CA ILE A 269 3.71 -1.05 14.36
C ILE A 269 3.89 -0.53 15.79
N LEU A 270 3.09 0.44 16.24
CA LEU A 270 3.16 1.02 17.58
C LEU A 270 2.47 0.16 18.65
N THR A 271 1.94 -1.01 18.28
CA THR A 271 1.26 -1.94 19.21
C THR A 271 2.11 -2.27 20.45
N PRO A 272 3.44 -2.49 20.37
CA PRO A 272 4.26 -2.75 21.57
C PRO A 272 4.24 -1.63 22.60
N PHE A 273 4.08 -0.38 22.16
CA PHE A 273 4.18 0.80 23.02
C PHE A 273 2.80 1.27 23.50
N LEU A 274 1.80 1.19 22.62
CA LEU A 274 0.46 1.72 22.90
C LEU A 274 -0.54 0.64 23.32
N GLY A 275 -0.29 -0.63 22.98
CA GLY A 275 -1.28 -1.69 23.04
C GLY A 275 -2.31 -1.58 21.92
N VAL A 276 -2.95 -2.70 21.56
CA VAL A 276 -3.91 -2.76 20.44
C VAL A 276 -5.11 -1.85 20.68
N GLU A 277 -5.51 -1.70 21.94
CA GLU A 277 -6.68 -0.92 22.36
C GLU A 277 -6.46 0.59 22.18
N ASN A 278 -5.24 1.08 22.36
CA ASN A 278 -4.94 2.52 22.32
C ASN A 278 -4.38 2.98 20.96
N LEU A 279 -4.33 2.11 19.95
CA LEU A 279 -3.95 2.50 18.59
C LEU A 279 -4.91 3.55 17.98
N GLY A 280 -6.12 3.73 18.54
CA GLY A 280 -7.05 4.80 18.17
C GLY A 280 -6.92 6.10 18.99
N SER A 281 -6.01 6.15 19.97
CA SER A 281 -5.70 7.37 20.74
C SER A 281 -4.98 8.40 19.85
N TYR A 282 -4.88 9.66 20.29
CA TYR A 282 -4.24 10.75 19.55
C TYR A 282 -2.87 10.34 18.95
N TRP A 283 -2.06 9.62 19.74
CA TRP A 283 -0.74 9.12 19.40
C TRP A 283 -0.72 7.98 18.37
N GLY A 284 -1.74 7.12 18.36
CA GLY A 284 -1.88 6.06 17.36
C GLY A 284 -2.57 6.54 16.07
N SER A 285 -3.47 7.52 16.20
CA SER A 285 -4.17 8.12 15.07
C SER A 285 -3.30 9.07 14.25
N SER A 286 -2.31 9.75 14.84
CA SER A 286 -1.43 10.67 14.10
C SER A 286 -0.63 9.99 12.98
N TRP A 287 -0.41 8.68 13.09
CA TRP A 287 0.31 7.86 12.11
C TRP A 287 -0.60 7.14 11.11
N THR A 288 -1.93 7.21 11.26
CA THR A 288 -2.88 6.48 10.39
C THR A 288 -4.24 7.14 10.20
N CYS A 289 -4.67 7.23 8.94
CA CYS A 289 -6.02 7.64 8.58
C CYS A 289 -7.02 6.51 8.87
N SER A 290 -7.62 6.48 10.06
CA SER A 290 -8.99 5.98 10.26
C SER A 290 -9.36 5.94 11.74
N ARG A 291 -10.35 6.77 12.10
CA ARG A 291 -11.05 6.77 13.39
C ARG A 291 -12.13 5.68 13.48
N SER A 292 -12.43 4.96 12.37
CA SER A 292 -13.53 3.99 12.29
C SER A 292 -13.29 2.69 13.07
N SER A 293 -12.03 2.43 13.46
CA SER A 293 -11.65 1.29 14.30
C SER A 293 -12.28 1.31 15.71
N ARG A 294 -12.66 2.49 16.23
CA ARG A 294 -13.32 2.61 17.55
C ARG A 294 -14.67 1.90 17.62
N LEU A 295 -15.44 1.90 16.53
CA LEU A 295 -16.79 1.30 16.50
C LEU A 295 -16.74 -0.21 16.27
N SER A 296 -15.76 -0.71 15.50
CA SER A 296 -15.60 -2.14 15.20
C SER A 296 -15.11 -2.97 16.40
N VAL A 297 -14.22 -2.41 17.23
CA VAL A 297 -13.76 -3.07 18.47
C VAL A 297 -14.87 -3.10 19.52
N ALA A 298 -15.66 -2.02 19.63
CA ALA A 298 -16.80 -1.95 20.53
C ALA A 298 -17.92 -2.94 20.15
N SER A 299 -18.21 -3.12 18.85
CA SER A 299 -19.22 -4.06 18.38
C SER A 299 -18.82 -5.53 18.58
N ARG A 300 -17.54 -5.88 18.38
CA ARG A 300 -17.01 -7.25 18.67
C ARG A 300 -17.04 -7.60 20.16
N ARG A 301 -16.87 -6.63 21.06
CA ARG A 301 -17.05 -6.87 22.51
C ARG A 301 -18.52 -7.07 22.88
N ARG A 302 -19.43 -6.30 22.26
CA ARG A 302 -20.87 -6.44 22.52
C ARG A 302 -21.39 -7.80 22.08
N SER A 303 -20.98 -8.31 20.91
CA SER A 303 -21.38 -9.64 20.43
C SER A 303 -20.82 -10.79 21.27
N ARG A 304 -19.58 -10.69 21.76
CA ARG A 304 -19.01 -11.67 22.70
C ARG A 304 -19.70 -11.65 24.06
N SER A 305 -20.06 -10.47 24.57
CA SER A 305 -20.80 -10.37 25.83
C SER A 305 -22.22 -10.94 25.71
N SER A 306 -22.93 -10.69 24.60
CA SER A 306 -24.27 -11.22 24.36
C SER A 306 -24.28 -12.72 24.12
N ALA A 307 -23.26 -13.26 23.45
CA ALA A 307 -23.10 -14.71 23.26
C ALA A 307 -22.76 -15.43 24.58
N SER A 308 -22.10 -14.76 25.53
CA SER A 308 -21.83 -15.31 26.87
C SER A 308 -23.02 -15.24 27.82
N SER A 309 -23.97 -14.31 27.58
CA SER A 309 -25.21 -14.21 28.36
C SER A 309 -26.32 -15.11 27.81
N SER A 310 -26.34 -15.39 26.51
CA SER A 310 -27.35 -16.27 25.88
C SER A 310 -27.11 -17.75 26.15
N SER A 311 -25.90 -18.16 26.57
CA SER A 311 -25.58 -19.55 26.91
C SER A 311 -25.89 -19.95 28.36
N ARG A 312 -26.49 -19.05 29.16
CA ARG A 312 -26.92 -19.32 30.55
C ARG A 312 -28.42 -19.58 30.72
N GLY A 313 -29.18 -19.70 29.64
CA GLY A 313 -30.64 -19.81 29.69
C GLY A 313 -31.24 -20.82 28.72
N SER A 314 -30.84 -22.10 28.79
CA SER A 314 -31.60 -23.20 28.17
C SER A 314 -31.20 -24.55 28.79
N SER A 315 -31.89 -24.94 29.86
CA SER A 315 -31.84 -26.29 30.41
C SER A 315 -32.99 -27.13 29.86
N THR A 316 -32.70 -28.15 29.04
CA THR A 316 -33.56 -29.34 28.91
C THR A 316 -32.74 -30.53 28.36
N SER A 317 -32.66 -31.56 29.21
CA SER A 317 -32.34 -32.99 29.04
C SER A 317 -32.00 -33.56 27.64
N GLY A 318 -30.85 -34.24 27.56
CA GLY A 318 -30.45 -35.14 26.47
C GLY A 318 -29.00 -35.63 26.67
N ALA A 319 -28.79 -36.95 26.73
CA ALA A 319 -27.60 -37.60 27.28
C ALA A 319 -26.40 -37.76 26.31
N LEU A 320 -25.19 -37.53 26.86
CA LEU A 320 -23.83 -38.10 26.59
C LEU A 320 -23.08 -37.82 25.26
N PRO A 321 -21.72 -37.88 25.22
CA PRO A 321 -20.74 -37.95 26.31
C PRO A 321 -19.74 -36.78 26.36
N THR A 322 -19.11 -36.69 27.53
CA THR A 322 -18.03 -35.81 27.96
C THR A 322 -16.82 -35.70 27.01
N VAL A 323 -16.48 -34.47 26.62
CA VAL A 323 -15.08 -34.05 26.39
C VAL A 323 -14.74 -32.97 27.41
N ARG A 324 -13.78 -33.30 28.26
CA ARG A 324 -13.26 -32.53 29.38
C ARG A 324 -12.84 -31.12 28.97
N SER A 325 -13.24 -30.14 29.78
CA SER A 325 -12.66 -28.82 29.86
C SER A 325 -11.14 -28.88 30.12
N GLY A 326 -10.34 -28.33 29.21
CA GLY A 326 -8.93 -27.98 29.43
C GLY A 326 -8.80 -26.49 29.71
N ARG A 327 -8.33 -26.17 30.91
CA ARG A 327 -8.25 -24.86 31.55
C ARG A 327 -7.46 -23.84 30.73
N TYR A 328 -7.96 -22.59 30.70
CA TYR A 328 -7.11 -21.41 30.55
C TYR A 328 -6.11 -21.41 31.71
N CYS A 329 -4.83 -21.64 31.40
CA CYS A 329 -3.76 -21.30 32.32
C CYS A 329 -3.43 -19.82 32.16
N SER A 330 -3.59 -19.13 33.27
CA SER A 330 -3.14 -17.79 33.59
C SER A 330 -1.61 -17.72 33.74
N SER A 331 -1.02 -16.67 33.13
CA SER A 331 0.14 -15.86 33.58
C SER A 331 1.54 -16.49 33.59
N PRO A 332 2.65 -15.72 33.79
CA PRO A 332 2.95 -14.29 33.54
C PRO A 332 4.29 -14.05 32.77
N VAL A 333 4.63 -12.76 32.62
CA VAL A 333 5.88 -12.12 32.13
C VAL A 333 5.92 -11.77 30.65
#